data_AF-A0A7K3LHA5-F1
#
_entry.id   AF-A0A7K3LHA5-F1
#
_cell.length_a   1.000
_cell.length_b   1.000
_cell.length_c   1.000
_cell.angle_alpha   90.00
_cell.angle_beta   90.00
_cell.angle_gamma   90.00
#
_symmetry.space_group_name_H-M   'P 1'
#
loop_
_entity.id
_entity.type
_entity.pdbx_description
1 polymer ?
#
loop_
_entity_poly.entity_id
_entity_poly.type
_entity_poly.pdbx_seq_one_letter_code
_entity_poly.pdbx_strand_id
1 'polypeptide(L)'
;YAIPGTVIPDANLAAGTELGRFGPPSGSYLAPDGTPFAQLSLPPKSASSPYFRYVVDDPTMLPPGWQIEQSRAAPWFHQPGGGTQYRIIAPPGKDASVDALIESGYLKVVRK
;
A
#
# COMPACT_ATOMS: atom_id res chain seq x y z
N TYR A 1 5.71 -3.57 9.44
CA TYR A 1 5.56 -3.00 10.80
C TYR A 1 5.84 -1.51 10.70
N ALA A 2 5.20 -0.67 11.53
CA ALA A 2 5.34 0.79 11.47
C ALA A 2 6.36 1.31 12.51
N ILE A 3 7.08 2.38 12.19
CA ILE A 3 7.86 3.13 13.18
C ILE A 3 6.88 3.80 14.16
N PRO A 4 7.04 3.62 15.49
CA PRO A 4 6.17 4.26 16.47
C PRO A 4 6.10 5.79 16.28
N GLY A 5 4.89 6.35 16.40
CA GLY A 5 4.65 7.79 16.21
C GLY A 5 4.54 8.27 14.76
N THR A 6 4.64 7.37 13.76
CA THR A 6 4.50 7.74 12.34
C THR A 6 3.15 7.39 11.72
N VAL A 7 2.27 6.76 12.50
CA VAL A 7 0.97 6.26 12.03
C VAL A 7 -0.02 7.41 11.85
N ILE A 8 -0.64 7.46 10.68
CA ILE A 8 -1.76 8.33 10.32
C ILE A 8 -2.90 7.39 9.89
N PRO A 9 -3.97 7.22 10.69
CA PRO A 9 -4.96 6.16 10.50
C PRO A 9 -5.87 6.34 9.28
N ASP A 10 -6.22 7.59 8.94
CA ASP A 10 -7.14 7.94 7.86
C ASP A 10 -6.44 8.82 6.81
N ALA A 11 -5.39 8.29 6.20
CA ALA A 11 -4.65 9.00 5.17
C ALA A 11 -5.49 9.15 3.91
N ASN A 12 -5.71 10.41 3.48
CA ASN A 12 -6.40 10.70 2.24
C ASN A 12 -5.39 10.81 1.09
N LEU A 13 -5.51 9.95 0.08
CA LEU A 13 -4.66 10.01 -1.11
C LEU A 13 -5.38 10.76 -2.22
N ALA A 14 -4.71 11.76 -2.79
CA ALA A 14 -5.29 12.54 -3.89
C ALA A 14 -5.39 11.69 -5.17
N ALA A 15 -6.37 11.99 -6.02
CA ALA A 15 -6.46 11.44 -7.37
C ALA A 15 -5.13 11.67 -8.11
N GLY A 16 -4.67 10.67 -8.86
CA GLY A 16 -3.37 10.70 -9.53
C GLY A 16 -2.18 10.32 -8.65
N THR A 17 -2.38 10.01 -7.36
CA THR A 17 -1.29 9.51 -6.51
C THR A 17 -0.83 8.13 -7.01
N GLU A 18 0.44 8.03 -7.42
CA GLU A 18 1.04 6.79 -7.93
C GLU A 18 1.55 5.90 -6.79
N LEU A 19 1.19 4.63 -6.85
CA LEU A 19 1.48 3.63 -5.83
C LEU A 19 2.12 2.38 -6.45
N GLY A 20 2.98 1.73 -5.67
CA GLY A 20 3.67 0.51 -6.03
C GLY A 20 3.51 -0.59 -5.00
N ARG A 21 3.62 -1.84 -5.45
CA ARG A 21 3.67 -3.02 -4.59
C ARG A 21 4.53 -4.12 -5.18
N PHE A 22 5.37 -4.74 -4.35
CA PHE A 22 6.00 -6.03 -4.63
C PHE A 22 5.08 -7.17 -4.19
N GLY A 23 4.60 -7.97 -5.14
CA GLY A 23 3.69 -9.10 -4.89
C GLY A 23 2.25 -8.86 -5.36
N PRO A 24 1.41 -9.90 -5.31
CA PRO A 24 0.08 -9.89 -5.93
C PRO A 24 -0.86 -8.86 -5.28
N PRO A 25 -1.92 -8.45 -6.01
CA PRO A 25 -2.92 -7.48 -5.54
C PRO A 25 -3.80 -8.01 -4.38
N SER A 26 -3.74 -9.30 -4.07
CA SER A 26 -4.42 -9.89 -2.92
C SER A 26 -3.90 -9.42 -1.55
N GLY A 27 -2.76 -8.70 -1.50
CA GLY A 27 -2.25 -8.16 -0.25
C GLY A 27 -2.66 -6.72 0.04
N SER A 28 -2.33 -6.24 1.24
CA SER A 28 -2.89 -5.02 1.82
C SER A 28 -1.91 -3.84 1.97
N TYR A 29 -0.68 -3.95 1.47
CA TYR A 29 0.34 -2.90 1.61
C TYR A 29 0.73 -2.32 0.27
N LEU A 30 0.82 -1.01 0.20
CA LEU A 30 1.30 -0.22 -0.94
C LEU A 30 2.39 0.74 -0.46
N ALA A 31 3.12 1.33 -1.38
CA ALA A 31 4.06 2.43 -1.13
C ALA A 31 3.95 3.44 -2.26
N PRO A 32 4.46 4.67 -2.13
CA PRO A 32 4.65 5.54 -3.29
C PRO A 32 5.41 4.81 -4.41
N ASP A 33 5.00 5.00 -5.67
CA ASP A 33 5.69 4.35 -6.80
C ASP A 33 7.19 4.66 -6.79
N GLY A 34 8.01 3.66 -7.11
CA GLY A 34 9.47 3.79 -7.12
C GLY A 34 10.14 3.80 -5.74
N THR A 35 9.39 3.63 -4.64
CA THR A 35 10.01 3.51 -3.30
C THR A 35 11.02 2.35 -3.28
N PRO A 36 12.30 2.60 -2.92
CA PRO A 36 13.33 1.56 -2.94
C PRO A 36 12.96 0.36 -2.06
N PHE A 37 13.20 -0.86 -2.55
CA PHE A 37 12.86 -2.10 -1.84
C PHE A 37 13.37 -2.13 -0.38
N ALA A 38 14.61 -1.70 -0.17
CA ALA A 38 15.26 -1.65 1.14
C ALA A 38 14.57 -0.69 2.14
N GLN A 39 13.79 0.29 1.65
CA GLN A 39 13.02 1.19 2.49
C GLN A 39 11.67 0.63 2.94
N LEU A 40 11.24 -0.49 2.34
CA LEU A 40 9.97 -1.15 2.65
C LEU A 40 10.12 -2.28 3.68
N SER A 41 11.37 -2.67 3.99
CA SER A 41 11.68 -3.76 4.92
C SER A 41 10.87 -5.03 4.64
N LEU A 42 10.82 -5.42 3.36
CA LEU A 42 10.09 -6.59 2.89
C LEU A 42 10.95 -7.85 3.02
N PRO A 43 10.33 -9.05 3.18
CA PRO A 43 11.07 -10.31 3.19
C PRO A 43 11.90 -10.49 1.91
N PRO A 44 13.04 -11.19 1.96
CA PRO A 44 13.87 -11.44 0.76
C PRO A 44 13.10 -12.05 -0.42
N LYS A 45 12.13 -12.94 -0.17
CA LYS A 45 11.27 -13.52 -1.22
C LYS A 45 10.44 -12.49 -2.01
N SER A 46 10.20 -11.31 -1.44
CA SER A 46 9.48 -10.24 -2.13
C SER A 46 10.33 -9.57 -3.20
N ALA A 47 11.67 -9.69 -3.15
CA ALA A 47 12.56 -9.12 -4.16
C ALA A 47 12.39 -9.78 -5.54
N SER A 48 11.99 -11.05 -5.56
CA SER A 48 11.65 -11.79 -6.80
C SER A 48 10.16 -11.75 -7.13
N SER A 49 9.35 -11.03 -6.36
CA SER A 49 7.93 -10.89 -6.65
C SER A 49 7.71 -9.86 -7.76
N PRO A 50 6.68 -10.02 -8.62
CA PRO A 50 6.35 -9.01 -9.61
C PRO A 50 6.05 -7.66 -8.95
N TYR A 51 6.47 -6.59 -9.60
CA TYR A 51 6.18 -5.23 -9.18
C TYR A 51 4.96 -4.70 -9.94
N PHE A 52 3.92 -4.32 -9.20
CA PHE A 52 2.70 -3.75 -9.75
C PHE A 52 2.63 -2.27 -9.43
N ARG A 53 2.08 -1.51 -10.37
CA ARG A 53 1.85 -0.08 -10.23
C ARG A 53 0.36 0.22 -10.32
N TYR A 54 -0.05 1.16 -9.48
CA TYR A 54 -1.43 1.60 -9.35
C TYR A 54 -1.44 3.12 -9.29
N VAL A 55 -2.60 3.68 -9.60
CA VAL A 55 -2.89 5.09 -9.38
C VAL A 55 -4.21 5.20 -8.65
N VAL A 56 -4.32 6.16 -7.74
CA VAL A 56 -5.62 6.53 -7.16
C VAL A 56 -6.46 7.16 -8.26
N ASP A 57 -7.52 6.46 -8.67
CA ASP A 57 -8.40 6.89 -9.76
C ASP A 57 -9.44 7.87 -9.23
N ASP A 58 -10.23 7.43 -8.23
CA ASP A 58 -11.19 8.27 -7.54
C ASP A 58 -11.10 8.08 -6.01
N PRO A 59 -10.58 9.08 -5.27
CA PRO A 59 -10.48 9.03 -3.81
C PRO A 59 -11.84 8.86 -3.10
N THR A 60 -12.94 9.24 -3.75
CA THR A 60 -14.29 9.12 -3.18
C THR A 60 -14.85 7.71 -3.23
N MET A 61 -14.22 6.82 -4.00
CA MET A 61 -14.62 5.42 -4.16
C MET A 61 -14.00 4.47 -3.13
N LEU A 62 -13.33 4.99 -2.09
CA LEU A 62 -12.89 4.16 -0.96
C LEU A 62 -14.13 3.50 -0.32
N PRO A 63 -14.22 2.16 -0.22
CA PRO A 63 -15.45 1.54 0.24
C PRO A 63 -15.83 1.94 1.67
N PRO A 64 -17.13 2.05 2.01
CA PRO A 64 -17.55 2.43 3.35
C PRO A 64 -16.94 1.55 4.45
N GLY A 65 -16.36 2.18 5.46
CA GLY A 65 -15.71 1.50 6.59
C GLY A 65 -14.30 1.00 6.33
N TRP A 66 -13.74 1.23 5.13
CA TRP A 66 -12.34 0.96 4.82
C TRP A 66 -11.49 2.19 5.16
N GLN A 67 -10.23 1.94 5.52
CA GLN A 67 -9.27 2.99 5.86
C GLN A 67 -7.94 2.73 5.17
N ILE A 68 -7.23 3.81 4.86
CA ILE A 68 -5.85 3.78 4.42
C ILE A 68 -4.99 4.34 5.54
N GLU A 69 -4.24 3.47 6.20
CA GLU A 69 -3.25 3.88 7.20
C GLU A 69 -1.95 4.24 6.48
N GLN A 70 -1.43 5.44 6.70
CA GLN A 70 -0.07 5.81 6.30
C GLN A 70 0.88 5.63 7.49
N SER A 71 2.07 5.10 7.25
CA SER A 71 3.15 5.09 8.24
C SER A 71 4.52 5.02 7.58
N ARG A 72 5.60 5.07 8.38
CA ARG A 72 6.94 4.69 7.91
C ARG A 72 7.23 3.24 8.26
N ALA A 73 7.79 2.49 7.31
CA ALA A 73 8.21 1.11 7.54
C ALA A 73 9.32 1.04 8.59
N ALA A 74 9.16 0.22 9.63
CA ALA A 74 10.22 -0.02 10.60
C ALA A 74 11.33 -0.88 10.00
N PRO A 75 12.60 -0.68 10.43
CA PRO A 75 13.71 -1.55 10.01
C PRO A 75 13.40 -3.01 10.31
N TRP A 76 13.58 -3.89 9.32
CA TRP A 76 13.37 -5.34 9.45
C TRP A 76 14.06 -6.10 8.31
N PHE A 77 14.18 -7.43 8.42
CA PHE A 77 14.85 -8.29 7.42
C PHE A 77 16.23 -7.79 6.96
N HIS A 78 17.03 -7.25 7.90
CA HIS A 78 18.34 -6.63 7.62
C HIS A 78 18.29 -5.44 6.64
N GLN A 79 17.14 -4.80 6.51
CA GLN A 79 16.93 -3.62 5.67
C GLN A 79 16.62 -2.40 6.56
N PRO A 80 17.06 -1.19 6.13
CA PRO A 80 16.93 0.03 6.93
C PRO A 80 15.48 0.48 7.13
N GLY A 81 14.55 0.16 6.21
CA GLY A 81 13.19 0.67 6.29
C GLY A 81 13.13 2.19 6.08
N GLY A 82 12.19 2.84 6.75
CA GLY A 82 12.01 4.28 6.78
C GLY A 82 11.18 4.87 5.64
N GLY A 83 10.89 4.09 4.60
CA GLY A 83 10.02 4.50 3.50
C GLY A 83 8.57 4.64 3.93
N THR A 84 7.82 5.51 3.26
CA THR A 84 6.37 5.61 3.42
C THR A 84 5.71 4.32 2.94
N GLN A 85 4.79 3.80 3.75
CA GLN A 85 3.92 2.69 3.38
C GLN A 85 2.46 3.08 3.65
N TYR A 86 1.56 2.52 2.85
CA TYR A 86 0.13 2.60 3.03
C TYR A 86 -0.40 1.20 3.29
N ARG A 87 -1.20 1.04 4.34
CA ARG A 87 -1.86 -0.21 4.69
C ARG A 87 -3.36 -0.05 4.54
N ILE A 88 -3.95 -0.96 3.78
CA ILE A 88 -5.39 -1.09 3.62
C ILE A 88 -5.94 -1.79 4.87
N ILE A 89 -6.95 -1.18 5.49
CA ILE A 89 -7.68 -1.74 6.63
C ILE A 89 -9.14 -1.87 6.20
N ALA A 90 -9.67 -3.08 6.28
CA ALA A 90 -11.05 -3.39 5.94
C ALA A 90 -11.89 -3.59 7.22
N PRO A 91 -13.22 -3.37 7.15
CA PRO A 91 -14.11 -3.66 8.26
C PRO A 91 -14.15 -5.17 8.56
N PRO A 92 -14.61 -5.57 9.77
CA PRO A 92 -14.71 -6.98 10.14
C PRO A 92 -15.48 -7.82 9.12
N GLY A 93 -14.95 -9.01 8.79
CA GLY A 93 -15.56 -9.93 7.83
C GLY A 93 -15.28 -9.61 6.36
N LYS A 94 -14.39 -8.66 6.08
CA LYS A 94 -13.88 -8.35 4.73
C LYS A 94 -12.36 -8.51 4.67
N ASP A 95 -11.86 -8.89 3.51
CA ASP A 95 -10.42 -9.03 3.26
C ASP A 95 -9.86 -7.70 2.75
N ALA A 96 -8.92 -7.11 3.48
CA ALA A 96 -8.19 -5.93 3.02
C ALA A 96 -7.22 -6.31 1.89
N SER A 97 -7.48 -5.85 0.67
CA SER A 97 -6.64 -6.14 -0.49
C SER A 97 -6.62 -4.98 -1.48
N VAL A 98 -5.56 -4.91 -2.30
CA VAL A 98 -5.52 -4.00 -3.45
C VAL A 98 -6.60 -4.38 -4.46
N ASP A 99 -6.90 -5.67 -4.65
CA ASP A 99 -7.99 -6.14 -5.52
C ASP A 99 -9.33 -5.46 -5.16
N ALA A 100 -9.71 -5.41 -3.89
CA ALA A 100 -10.94 -4.76 -3.47
C ALA A 100 -10.95 -3.24 -3.73
N LEU A 101 -9.79 -2.59 -3.66
CA LEU A 101 -9.67 -1.18 -4.02
C LEU A 101 -9.73 -0.95 -5.53
N ILE A 102 -9.34 -1.94 -6.34
CA ILE A 102 -9.53 -1.90 -7.80
C ILE A 102 -11.00 -2.13 -8.15
N GLU A 103 -11.62 -3.15 -7.55
CA GLU A 103 -13.03 -3.49 -7.78
C GLU A 103 -13.98 -2.35 -7.42
N SER A 104 -13.65 -1.58 -6.39
CA SER A 104 -14.41 -0.38 -6.01
C SER A 104 -14.16 0.82 -6.91
N GLY A 105 -13.10 0.84 -7.71
CA GLY A 105 -12.72 2.01 -8.51
C GLY A 105 -11.88 3.05 -7.75
N TYR A 106 -11.47 2.77 -6.52
CA TYR A 106 -10.53 3.64 -5.79
C TYR A 106 -9.13 3.61 -6.41
N LEU A 107 -8.66 2.42 -6.83
CA LEU A 107 -7.39 2.24 -7.55
C LEU A 107 -7.60 1.76 -8.97
N LYS A 108 -6.67 2.12 -9.84
CA LYS A 108 -6.54 1.57 -11.18
C LYS A 108 -5.13 1.03 -11.42
N VAL A 109 -5.03 -0.09 -12.13
CA VAL A 109 -3.74 -0.66 -12.55
C VAL A 109 -3.12 0.22 -13.63
N VAL A 110 -1.86 0.61 -13.43
CA VAL A 110 -1.06 1.31 -14.44
C VAL A 110 -0.36 0.27 -15.32
N ARG A 111 -0.93 0.01 -16.51
CA ARG A 111 -0.28 -0.82 -17.53
C ARG A 111 0.81 0.01 -18.23
N LYS A 112 2.00 -0.56 -18.37
CA LYS A 112 3.00 -0.05 -19.33
C LYS A 112 2.59 -0.42 -20.74
#